data_AF-A0AAD6CMA6-F1
#
_entry.id   AF-A0AAD6CMA6-F1
#
_cell.length_a   1.000
_cell.length_b   1.000
_cell.length_c   1.000
_cell.angle_alpha   90.00
_cell.angle_beta   90.00
_cell.angle_gamma   90.00
#
_symmetry.space_group_name_H-M   'P 1'
#
loop_
_entity.id
_entity.type
_entity.pdbx_description
1 polymer ?
#
loop_
_entity_poly.entity_id
_entity_poly.type
_entity_poly.pdbx_seq_one_letter_code
_entity_poly.pdbx_strand_id
1 'polypeptide(L)'
;MLLVNRKLLRLAFTYPFLMHASLAVALTYDRHLNSSSYNRRSLEECYHWSQSTALLNRRLREPIQAKDKDPIWGTAAALAILSFSAPDAYTPQDSWPLKLSGSSDLDWLRMSKGKMALWNIVNPLRPDSLFCVMAATYAHMDSPLPKRGIDGIPSALATICLLEESSTAENNPYFDAAHAVSQILNLPDSGVTTGGSQIFTRTINGHFEDLLRKRDPVALLLLHPNVKSDARRVFEVLRSGGIALVPTEVGYGLMASSTEAIQKAFAAKRRRPGHAQGIIGSYKLHQELHVLPNEKLEMICVLHQDLDMSFGIDAPFRSEHPIPQQLTPATMSNTTKNDTLAIYVGGSSLLMELGRLNDEASQLMLGSSANLTGTGQKFRVEDVDPEIKEAADIIVDYGLQRYHIYGGRPSTIIDFENMKALRMGSSYELLRERMKKYWGVELPEDPMFDKHQSTDA
;
A
#
# COMPACT_ATOMS: atom_id res chain seq x y z
N MET A 1 6.68 25.52 13.48
CA MET A 1 5.22 25.21 13.46
C MET A 1 4.46 25.71 14.69
N LEU A 2 4.86 25.40 15.94
CA LEU A 2 4.18 25.85 17.16
C LEU A 2 3.86 27.37 17.22
N LEU A 3 4.82 28.22 16.84
CA LEU A 3 4.63 29.67 16.80
C LEU A 3 3.61 30.13 15.76
N VAL A 4 3.57 29.46 14.60
CA VAL A 4 2.61 29.73 13.52
C VAL A 4 1.20 29.40 14.00
N ASN A 5 1.02 28.21 14.60
CA ASN A 5 -0.28 27.76 15.11
C ASN A 5 -0.82 28.69 16.20
N ARG A 6 0.03 29.15 17.14
CA ARG A 6 -0.38 30.12 18.17
C ARG A 6 -0.83 31.44 17.58
N LYS A 7 -0.14 31.95 16.55
CA LYS A 7 -0.51 33.21 15.89
C LYS A 7 -1.75 33.06 15.00
N LEU A 8 -1.90 31.95 14.28
CA LEU A 8 -3.12 31.62 13.53
C LEU A 8 -4.34 31.50 14.44
N LEU A 9 -4.19 30.87 15.61
CA LEU A 9 -5.27 30.80 16.60
C LEU A 9 -5.76 32.19 17.02
N ARG A 10 -4.85 33.15 17.21
CA ARG A 10 -5.24 34.55 17.50
C ARG A 10 -6.03 35.18 16.37
N LEU A 11 -5.63 34.93 15.12
CA LEU A 11 -6.34 35.42 13.93
C LEU A 11 -7.72 34.76 13.78
N ALA A 12 -7.89 33.51 14.22
CA ALA A 12 -9.20 32.84 14.19
C ALA A 12 -10.26 33.61 15.01
N PHE A 13 -9.89 34.33 16.08
CA PHE A 13 -10.85 35.14 16.84
C PHE A 13 -11.33 36.40 16.10
N THR A 14 -10.63 36.83 15.04
CA THR A 14 -10.94 38.07 14.31
C THR A 14 -11.35 37.84 12.86
N TYR A 15 -11.06 36.67 12.30
CA TYR A 15 -11.38 36.30 10.92
C TYR A 15 -12.30 35.07 10.90
N PRO A 16 -13.63 35.24 10.77
CA PRO A 16 -14.59 34.16 10.86
C PRO A 16 -14.36 33.00 9.89
N PHE A 17 -13.92 33.26 8.65
CA PHE A 17 -13.60 32.20 7.70
C PHE A 17 -12.45 31.30 8.20
N LEU A 18 -11.41 31.87 8.81
CA LEU A 18 -10.31 31.12 9.42
C LEU A 18 -10.75 30.38 10.68
N MET A 19 -11.63 30.98 11.49
CA MET A 19 -12.23 30.33 12.65
C MET A 19 -12.95 29.05 12.24
N HIS A 20 -13.87 29.15 11.28
CA HIS A 20 -14.63 28.03 10.78
C HIS A 20 -13.71 26.95 10.17
N ALA A 21 -12.68 27.34 9.41
CA ALA A 21 -11.70 26.37 8.90
C ALA A 21 -10.95 25.64 10.02
N SER A 22 -10.53 26.38 11.05
CA SER A 22 -9.80 25.82 12.19
C SER A 22 -10.66 24.86 13.00
N LEU A 23 -11.94 25.19 13.20
CA LEU A 23 -12.91 24.32 13.87
C LEU A 23 -13.18 23.05 13.05
N ALA A 24 -13.33 23.17 11.73
CA ALA A 24 -13.51 22.00 10.86
C ALA A 24 -12.28 21.06 10.93
N VAL A 25 -11.05 21.61 10.90
CA VAL A 25 -9.82 20.81 11.07
C VAL A 25 -9.77 20.15 12.45
N ALA A 26 -10.12 20.88 13.51
CA ALA A 26 -10.16 20.33 14.86
C ALA A 26 -11.18 19.18 14.98
N LEU A 27 -12.39 19.35 14.45
CA LEU A 27 -13.42 18.31 14.43
C LEU A 27 -13.00 17.09 13.60
N THR A 28 -12.32 17.31 12.47
CA THR A 28 -11.76 16.23 11.65
C THR A 28 -10.74 15.41 12.43
N TYR A 29 -9.86 16.09 13.18
CA TYR A 29 -8.85 15.44 14.01
C TYR A 29 -9.46 14.73 15.22
N ASP A 30 -10.44 15.34 15.87
CA ASP A 30 -11.19 14.72 16.97
C ASP A 30 -11.90 13.44 16.50
N ARG A 31 -12.56 13.50 15.33
CA ARG A 31 -13.16 12.33 14.69
C ARG A 31 -12.14 11.22 14.45
N HIS A 32 -10.93 11.55 13.98
CA HIS A 32 -9.85 10.58 13.79
C HIS A 32 -9.41 9.91 15.10
N LEU A 33 -9.34 10.65 16.21
CA LEU A 33 -8.93 10.10 17.51
C LEU A 33 -10.02 9.27 18.19
N ASN A 34 -11.29 9.67 18.04
CA ASN A 34 -12.40 9.12 18.83
C ASN A 34 -13.30 8.14 18.05
N SER A 35 -13.06 7.92 16.76
CA SER A 35 -13.85 6.96 15.94
C SER A 35 -13.12 5.64 15.77
N SER A 36 -13.82 4.52 16.02
CA SER A 36 -13.30 3.15 15.84
C SER A 36 -13.39 2.63 14.39
N SER A 37 -13.95 3.40 13.46
CA SER A 37 -14.07 3.07 12.02
C SER A 37 -14.22 4.34 11.17
N TYR A 38 -14.19 4.21 9.83
CA TYR A 38 -14.39 5.28 8.84
C TYR A 38 -15.77 5.96 9.00
N ASN A 39 -15.89 6.83 10.00
CA ASN A 39 -17.13 7.53 10.30
C ASN A 39 -17.31 8.74 9.39
N ARG A 40 -18.56 8.97 9.00
CA ARG A 40 -19.02 10.16 8.27
C ARG A 40 -18.54 11.43 8.96
N ARG A 41 -18.29 12.47 8.15
CA ARG A 41 -18.15 13.84 8.65
C ARG A 41 -19.36 14.17 9.50
N SER A 42 -19.13 14.73 10.70
CA SER A 42 -20.23 15.14 11.55
C SER A 42 -20.98 16.32 10.90
N LEU A 43 -22.21 16.57 11.36
CA LEU A 43 -22.98 17.71 10.88
C LEU A 43 -22.25 19.03 11.19
N GLU A 44 -21.61 19.09 12.35
CA GLU A 44 -20.80 20.22 12.81
C GLU A 44 -19.55 20.41 11.93
N GLU A 45 -18.85 19.32 11.59
CA GLU A 45 -17.70 19.36 10.68
C GLU A 45 -18.12 19.93 9.31
N CYS A 46 -19.21 19.40 8.74
CA CYS A 46 -19.77 19.87 7.48
C CYS A 46 -20.22 21.35 7.56
N TYR A 47 -20.82 21.75 8.68
CA TYR A 47 -21.25 23.13 8.91
C TYR A 47 -20.06 24.09 8.91
N HIS A 48 -19.03 23.80 9.70
CA HIS A 48 -17.85 24.65 9.79
C HIS A 48 -17.07 24.69 8.47
N TRP A 49 -16.96 23.57 7.76
CA TRP A 49 -16.36 23.57 6.43
C TRP A 49 -17.16 24.45 5.46
N SER A 50 -18.48 24.23 5.34
CA SER A 50 -19.34 25.02 4.46
C SER A 50 -19.28 26.52 4.73
N GLN A 51 -19.38 26.91 6.02
CA GLN A 51 -19.27 28.33 6.43
C GLN A 51 -17.90 28.92 6.10
N SER A 52 -16.82 28.19 6.36
CA SER A 52 -15.46 28.62 5.99
C SER A 52 -15.36 28.92 4.49
N THR A 53 -15.81 27.98 3.65
CA THR A 53 -15.77 28.13 2.19
C THR A 53 -16.60 29.33 1.72
N ALA A 54 -17.82 29.48 2.24
CA ALA A 54 -18.71 30.58 1.86
C ALA A 54 -18.15 31.94 2.26
N LEU A 55 -17.63 32.06 3.49
CA LEU A 55 -17.06 33.30 4.01
C LEU A 55 -15.74 33.65 3.32
N LEU A 56 -14.89 32.67 3.04
CA LEU A 56 -13.67 32.87 2.27
C LEU A 56 -13.99 33.37 0.86
N ASN A 57 -14.95 32.74 0.17
CA ASN A 57 -15.39 33.17 -1.16
C ASN A 57 -15.89 34.63 -1.14
N ARG A 58 -16.70 35.00 -0.13
CA ARG A 58 -17.15 36.39 0.04
C ARG A 58 -15.96 37.33 0.25
N ARG A 59 -15.01 36.98 1.12
CA ARG A 59 -13.82 37.80 1.37
C ARG A 59 -12.97 37.99 0.11
N LEU A 60 -12.80 36.96 -0.71
CA LEU A 60 -12.00 37.03 -1.94
C LEU A 60 -12.60 37.95 -3.02
N ARG A 61 -13.88 38.36 -2.89
CA ARG A 61 -14.52 39.34 -3.79
C ARG A 61 -14.22 40.79 -3.43
N GLU A 62 -13.62 41.04 -2.26
CA GLU A 62 -13.26 42.36 -1.77
C GLU A 62 -11.74 42.61 -1.93
N PRO A 63 -11.28 43.86 -2.06
CA PRO A 63 -9.86 44.18 -2.11
C PRO A 63 -9.08 43.56 -0.94
N ILE A 64 -7.98 42.88 -1.23
CA ILE A 64 -7.16 42.17 -0.23
C ILE A 64 -6.08 43.12 0.30
N GLN A 65 -6.13 43.45 1.59
CA GLN A 65 -5.11 44.27 2.25
C GLN A 65 -4.02 43.39 2.86
N ALA A 66 -2.90 44.00 3.27
CA ALA A 66 -1.78 43.27 3.87
C ALA A 66 -2.18 42.40 5.08
N LYS A 67 -3.06 42.93 5.95
CA LYS A 67 -3.56 42.22 7.14
C LYS A 67 -4.37 40.96 6.84
N ASP A 68 -4.97 40.88 5.64
CA ASP A 68 -5.87 39.80 5.26
C ASP A 68 -5.13 38.58 4.68
N LYS A 69 -3.86 38.77 4.27
CA LYS A 69 -3.11 37.78 3.50
C LYS A 69 -2.87 36.47 4.26
N ASP A 70 -2.45 36.54 5.53
CA ASP A 70 -2.21 35.34 6.34
C ASP A 70 -3.49 34.62 6.75
N PRO A 71 -4.57 35.31 7.17
CA PRO A 71 -5.86 34.65 7.37
C PRO A 71 -6.34 33.92 6.11
N ILE A 72 -6.25 34.55 4.94
CA ILE A 72 -6.66 33.95 3.65
C ILE A 72 -5.82 32.71 3.36
N TRP A 73 -4.48 32.82 3.45
CA TRP A 73 -3.60 31.69 3.19
C TRP A 73 -3.80 30.53 4.18
N GLY A 74 -3.94 30.84 5.48
CA GLY A 74 -4.20 29.84 6.51
C GLY A 74 -5.53 29.11 6.30
N THR A 75 -6.56 29.83 5.86
CA THR A 75 -7.87 29.24 5.54
C THR A 75 -7.79 28.34 4.32
N ALA A 76 -7.15 28.79 3.24
CA ALA A 76 -6.96 27.98 2.04
C ALA A 76 -6.11 26.73 2.31
N ALA A 77 -5.08 26.84 3.15
CA ALA A 77 -4.29 25.70 3.59
C ALA A 77 -5.11 24.71 4.44
N ALA A 78 -5.96 25.20 5.35
CA ALA A 78 -6.86 24.36 6.13
C ALA A 78 -7.89 23.63 5.26
N LEU A 79 -8.50 24.32 4.28
CA LEU A 79 -9.42 23.69 3.31
C LEU A 79 -8.72 22.64 2.44
N ALA A 80 -7.47 22.87 2.06
CA ALA A 80 -6.68 21.86 1.35
C ALA A 80 -6.42 20.62 2.24
N ILE A 81 -6.06 20.80 3.51
CA ILE A 81 -5.90 19.70 4.47
C ILE A 81 -7.21 18.90 4.59
N LEU A 82 -8.34 19.57 4.80
CA LEU A 82 -9.66 18.95 4.91
C LEU A 82 -10.00 18.09 3.68
N SER A 83 -9.57 18.49 2.49
CA SER A 83 -9.80 17.72 1.26
C SER A 83 -9.06 16.37 1.22
N PHE A 84 -7.97 16.21 1.99
CA PHE A 84 -7.25 14.94 2.12
C PHE A 84 -7.73 14.11 3.31
N SER A 85 -8.19 14.76 4.38
CA SER A 85 -8.48 14.11 5.67
C SER A 85 -9.90 13.57 5.82
N ALA A 86 -10.78 13.82 4.84
CA ALA A 86 -12.17 13.38 4.89
C ALA A 86 -12.70 13.00 3.49
N PRO A 87 -12.21 11.90 2.88
CA PRO A 87 -12.74 11.44 1.61
C PRO A 87 -14.21 11.01 1.77
N ASP A 88 -15.06 11.36 0.80
CA ASP A 88 -16.50 11.00 0.78
C ASP A 88 -16.77 9.51 0.45
N ALA A 89 -15.73 8.68 0.49
CA ALA A 89 -15.80 7.26 0.17
C ALA A 89 -15.94 6.42 1.45
N TYR A 90 -16.91 5.51 1.46
CA TYR A 90 -17.20 4.62 2.59
C TYR A 90 -16.55 3.26 2.42
N THR A 91 -16.48 2.79 1.18
CA THR A 91 -15.78 1.59 0.77
C THR A 91 -14.68 1.95 -0.24
N PRO A 92 -13.69 1.06 -0.46
CA PRO A 92 -12.73 1.24 -1.55
C PRO A 92 -13.43 1.47 -2.90
N GLN A 93 -14.55 0.80 -3.16
CA GLN A 93 -15.33 0.90 -4.40
C GLN A 93 -15.97 2.29 -4.57
N ASP A 94 -16.26 2.99 -3.47
CA ASP A 94 -16.79 4.37 -3.50
C ASP A 94 -15.69 5.41 -3.75
N SER A 95 -14.42 5.01 -3.71
CA SER A 95 -13.30 5.90 -3.98
C SER A 95 -13.05 6.04 -5.47
N TRP A 96 -12.66 7.24 -5.91
CA TRP A 96 -12.06 7.39 -7.23
C TRP A 96 -10.69 6.66 -7.24
N PRO A 97 -10.32 5.92 -8.30
CA PRO A 97 -10.95 5.84 -9.62
C PRO A 97 -12.00 4.73 -9.79
N LEU A 98 -12.33 3.97 -8.74
CA LEU A 98 -13.19 2.79 -8.79
C LEU A 98 -14.68 3.14 -8.94
N LYS A 99 -15.15 4.23 -8.33
CA LYS A 99 -16.54 4.67 -8.47
C LYS A 99 -16.89 5.12 -9.88
N LEU A 100 -18.17 5.14 -10.22
CA LEU A 100 -18.67 5.80 -11.43
C LEU A 100 -18.29 7.29 -11.43
N SER A 101 -18.00 7.83 -12.61
CA SER A 101 -17.53 9.21 -12.76
C SER A 101 -18.54 10.18 -12.17
N GLY A 102 -18.07 11.05 -11.27
CA GLY A 102 -18.90 12.04 -10.59
C GLY A 102 -18.35 13.45 -10.73
N SER A 103 -19.20 14.45 -10.46
CA SER A 103 -18.79 15.86 -10.47
C SER A 103 -17.70 16.17 -9.43
N SER A 104 -17.57 15.34 -8.41
CA SER A 104 -16.60 15.45 -7.31
C SER A 104 -15.21 14.83 -7.60
N ASP A 105 -15.02 14.25 -8.79
CA ASP A 105 -13.78 13.53 -9.09
C ASP A 105 -12.57 14.48 -9.10
N LEU A 106 -11.56 14.14 -8.30
CA LEU A 106 -10.35 14.93 -8.08
C LEU A 106 -10.62 16.31 -7.45
N ASP A 107 -11.64 16.45 -6.60
CA ASP A 107 -11.92 17.73 -5.91
C ASP A 107 -10.76 18.20 -5.02
N TRP A 108 -10.01 17.27 -4.43
CA TRP A 108 -8.79 17.58 -3.69
C TRP A 108 -7.76 18.32 -4.57
N LEU A 109 -7.63 17.93 -5.84
CA LEU A 109 -6.74 18.57 -6.81
C LEU A 109 -7.25 19.97 -7.14
N ARG A 110 -8.56 20.13 -7.38
CA ARG A 110 -9.18 21.44 -7.62
C ARG A 110 -8.95 22.38 -6.43
N MET A 111 -9.12 21.89 -5.20
CA MET A 111 -8.87 22.66 -3.99
C MET A 111 -7.40 23.06 -3.87
N SER A 112 -6.47 22.14 -4.12
CA SER A 112 -5.03 22.42 -4.11
C SER A 112 -4.65 23.50 -5.13
N LYS A 113 -5.17 23.41 -6.36
CA LYS A 113 -4.98 24.44 -7.40
C LYS A 113 -5.58 25.78 -7.01
N GLY A 114 -6.80 25.78 -6.44
CA GLY A 114 -7.47 26.99 -5.96
C GLY A 114 -6.67 27.71 -4.88
N LYS A 115 -6.10 26.97 -3.93
CA LYS A 115 -5.14 27.52 -2.95
C LYS A 115 -3.93 28.12 -3.66
N MET A 116 -3.32 27.40 -4.60
CA MET A 116 -2.11 27.87 -5.27
C MET A 116 -2.34 29.10 -6.15
N ALA A 117 -3.55 29.30 -6.68
CA ALA A 117 -3.91 30.53 -7.39
C ALA A 117 -3.81 31.80 -6.51
N LEU A 118 -3.90 31.66 -5.18
CA LEU A 118 -3.73 32.77 -4.23
C LEU A 118 -2.27 33.15 -3.98
N TRP A 119 -1.31 32.32 -4.42
CA TRP A 119 0.11 32.44 -4.07
C TRP A 119 0.68 33.84 -4.30
N ASN A 120 0.52 34.38 -5.50
CA ASN A 120 1.07 35.69 -5.86
C ASN A 120 0.38 36.85 -5.10
N ILE A 121 -0.91 36.68 -4.77
CA ILE A 121 -1.71 37.71 -4.09
C ILE A 121 -1.30 37.79 -2.61
N VAL A 122 -1.29 36.64 -1.93
CA VAL A 122 -1.01 36.55 -0.49
C VAL A 122 0.49 36.55 -0.20
N ASN A 123 1.31 36.08 -1.13
CA ASN A 123 2.76 35.88 -1.02
C ASN A 123 3.16 35.36 0.37
N PRO A 124 3.02 34.04 0.64
CA PRO A 124 3.31 33.50 1.98
C PRO A 124 4.78 33.62 2.38
N LEU A 125 5.67 33.93 1.43
CA LEU A 125 7.11 34.15 1.64
C LEU A 125 7.47 35.60 1.99
N ARG A 126 6.51 36.53 2.01
CA ARG A 126 6.79 37.92 2.42
C ARG A 126 7.37 37.98 3.84
N PRO A 127 8.30 38.92 4.16
CA PRO A 127 8.99 38.93 5.44
C PRO A 127 8.08 39.01 6.68
N ASP A 128 6.93 39.66 6.56
CA ASP A 128 5.93 39.85 7.61
C ASP A 128 4.92 38.69 7.73
N SER A 129 4.98 37.68 6.86
CA SER A 129 4.06 36.54 6.86
C SER A 129 4.37 35.55 7.98
N LEU A 130 3.32 35.05 8.61
CA LEU A 130 3.39 33.90 9.52
C LEU A 130 3.96 32.65 8.85
N PHE A 131 3.78 32.50 7.53
CA PHE A 131 4.17 31.33 6.75
C PHE A 131 5.56 31.43 6.13
N CYS A 132 6.28 32.55 6.31
CA CYS A 132 7.64 32.71 5.81
C CYS A 132 8.59 31.65 6.39
N VAL A 133 8.30 31.14 7.59
CA VAL A 133 9.04 30.03 8.21
C VAL A 133 9.00 28.72 7.40
N MET A 134 8.07 28.58 6.46
CA MET A 134 7.95 27.44 5.57
C MET A 134 8.76 27.61 4.26
N ALA A 135 9.60 28.65 4.14
CA ALA A 135 10.35 28.94 2.93
C ALA A 135 11.16 27.74 2.40
N ALA A 136 11.83 26.99 3.29
CA ALA A 136 12.56 25.78 2.89
C ALA A 136 11.64 24.70 2.31
N THR A 137 10.45 24.52 2.88
CA THR A 137 9.44 23.58 2.37
C THR A 137 8.97 24.01 0.99
N TYR A 138 8.66 25.29 0.79
CA TYR A 138 8.23 25.80 -0.52
C TYR A 138 9.34 25.71 -1.57
N ALA A 139 10.59 26.02 -1.20
CA ALA A 139 11.73 25.84 -2.10
C ALA A 139 11.87 24.38 -2.55
N HIS A 140 11.63 23.43 -1.64
CA HIS A 140 11.64 22.01 -1.99
C HIS A 140 10.46 21.62 -2.90
N MET A 141 9.25 22.13 -2.63
CA MET A 141 8.10 21.95 -3.52
C MET A 141 8.38 22.47 -4.93
N ASP A 142 9.14 23.57 -5.03
CA ASP A 142 9.47 24.20 -6.29
C ASP A 142 10.74 23.67 -6.97
N SER A 143 11.30 22.56 -6.46
CA SER A 143 12.50 21.95 -7.04
C SER A 143 12.35 21.73 -8.55
N PRO A 144 13.38 22.03 -9.35
CA PRO A 144 13.33 21.88 -10.79
C PRO A 144 13.28 20.40 -11.19
N LEU A 145 12.50 20.11 -12.23
CA LEU A 145 12.52 18.81 -12.91
C LEU A 145 13.48 18.90 -14.11
N PRO A 146 14.09 17.77 -14.55
CA PRO A 146 14.87 17.71 -15.77
C PRO A 146 14.08 18.22 -16.97
N LYS A 147 14.73 18.87 -17.94
CA LYS A 147 14.05 19.43 -19.13
C LYS A 147 13.90 18.41 -20.27
N ARG A 148 14.69 17.35 -20.27
CA ARG A 148 14.73 16.31 -21.29
C ARG A 148 15.32 15.03 -20.70
N GLY A 149 14.98 13.90 -21.32
CA GLY A 149 15.63 12.62 -21.12
C GLY A 149 15.05 11.83 -19.96
N ILE A 150 15.75 10.73 -19.61
CA ILE A 150 15.29 9.75 -18.63
C ILE A 150 16.21 9.66 -17.40
N ASP A 151 17.11 10.62 -17.22
CA ASP A 151 18.05 10.65 -16.10
C ASP A 151 17.34 10.57 -14.75
N GLY A 152 17.71 9.56 -13.95
CA GLY A 152 17.15 9.33 -12.62
C GLY A 152 15.79 8.61 -12.61
N ILE A 153 15.21 8.31 -13.77
CA ILE A 153 13.97 7.52 -13.87
C ILE A 153 14.32 6.02 -13.88
N PRO A 154 13.72 5.20 -12.99
CA PRO A 154 13.86 3.75 -13.06
C PRO A 154 13.44 3.21 -14.42
N SER A 155 14.22 2.29 -15.00
CA SER A 155 13.99 1.77 -16.36
C SER A 155 12.56 1.27 -16.60
N ALA A 156 11.99 0.54 -15.64
CA ALA A 156 10.60 0.07 -15.73
C ALA A 156 9.59 1.21 -15.80
N LEU A 157 9.83 2.32 -15.09
CA LEU A 157 8.96 3.50 -15.14
C LEU A 157 9.12 4.23 -16.47
N ALA A 158 10.35 4.38 -16.97
CA ALA A 158 10.60 4.95 -18.30
C ALA A 158 9.89 4.15 -19.40
N THR A 159 9.95 2.82 -19.36
CA THR A 159 9.25 1.95 -20.32
C THR A 159 7.74 2.11 -20.26
N ILE A 160 7.13 2.09 -19.06
CA ILE A 160 5.67 2.21 -18.93
C ILE A 160 5.18 3.60 -19.36
N CYS A 161 5.94 4.65 -19.07
CA CYS A 161 5.64 6.01 -19.49
C CYS A 161 6.06 6.32 -20.94
N LEU A 162 6.60 5.35 -21.67
CA LEU A 162 7.12 5.52 -23.04
C LEU A 162 8.11 6.68 -23.15
N LEU A 163 9.01 6.80 -22.17
CA LEU A 163 10.03 7.83 -22.10
C LEU A 163 11.32 7.36 -22.74
N GLU A 164 11.92 8.25 -23.52
CA GLU A 164 13.19 8.09 -24.22
C GLU A 164 14.10 9.30 -23.95
N GLU A 165 15.36 9.25 -24.37
CA GLU A 165 16.30 10.38 -24.24
C GLU A 165 15.83 11.67 -24.92
N SER A 166 14.96 11.56 -25.91
CA SER A 166 14.36 12.69 -26.62
C SER A 166 13.12 13.27 -25.94
N SER A 167 12.58 12.58 -24.91
CA SER A 167 11.33 12.95 -24.23
C SER A 167 11.48 14.25 -23.45
N THR A 168 10.44 15.07 -23.47
CA THR A 168 10.28 16.34 -22.78
C THR A 168 8.84 16.49 -22.30
N ALA A 169 8.58 17.49 -21.45
CA ALA A 169 7.22 17.83 -21.02
C ALA A 169 6.28 18.23 -22.18
N GLU A 170 6.83 18.66 -23.33
CA GLU A 170 6.06 19.07 -24.49
C GLU A 170 5.60 17.88 -25.35
N ASN A 171 6.40 16.80 -25.42
CA ASN A 171 6.15 15.68 -26.33
C ASN A 171 5.70 14.39 -25.63
N ASN A 172 5.80 14.29 -24.30
CA ASN A 172 5.32 13.14 -23.54
C ASN A 172 4.50 13.60 -22.31
N PRO A 173 3.22 13.20 -22.20
CA PRO A 173 2.32 13.68 -21.15
C PRO A 173 2.63 13.11 -19.76
N TYR A 174 3.47 12.08 -19.65
CA TYR A 174 3.90 11.48 -18.37
C TYR A 174 5.23 12.04 -17.86
N PHE A 175 5.94 12.83 -18.66
CA PHE A 175 7.33 13.21 -18.42
C PHE A 175 7.56 13.85 -17.05
N ASP A 176 6.87 14.94 -16.74
CA ASP A 176 7.03 15.66 -15.46
C ASP A 176 6.62 14.77 -14.27
N ALA A 177 5.50 14.07 -14.42
CA ALA A 177 4.96 13.19 -13.39
C ALA A 177 5.94 12.04 -13.06
N ALA A 178 6.52 11.40 -14.08
CA ALA A 178 7.49 10.32 -13.91
C ALA A 178 8.79 10.80 -13.25
N HIS A 179 9.29 11.98 -13.64
CA HIS A 179 10.45 12.60 -12.98
C HIS A 179 10.16 12.96 -11.52
N ALA A 180 9.00 13.56 -11.25
CA ALA A 180 8.60 13.92 -9.90
C ALA A 180 8.42 12.69 -8.99
N VAL A 181 7.77 11.64 -9.48
CA VAL A 181 7.69 10.36 -8.76
C VAL A 181 9.09 9.83 -8.50
N SER A 182 9.95 9.76 -9.53
CA SER A 182 11.31 9.23 -9.40
C SER A 182 12.16 9.96 -8.36
N GLN A 183 12.03 11.28 -8.26
CA GLN A 183 12.68 12.05 -7.19
C GLN A 183 12.20 11.62 -5.80
N ILE A 184 10.89 11.41 -5.62
CA ILE A 184 10.31 10.93 -4.36
C ILE A 184 10.75 9.49 -4.07
N LEU A 185 10.83 8.63 -5.09
CA LEU A 185 11.22 7.22 -4.93
C LEU A 185 12.65 7.05 -4.39
N ASN A 186 13.51 8.03 -4.63
CA ASN A 186 14.90 8.01 -4.16
C ASN A 186 15.05 8.56 -2.74
N LEU A 187 13.98 9.06 -2.11
CA LEU A 187 14.02 9.54 -0.74
C LEU A 187 13.74 8.38 0.25
N PRO A 188 14.45 8.32 1.40
CA PRO A 188 14.05 7.46 2.50
C PRO A 188 12.69 7.93 3.08
N ASP A 189 11.88 7.04 3.64
CA ASP A 189 10.55 7.37 4.18
C ASP A 189 10.58 8.55 5.17
N SER A 190 11.60 8.60 6.05
CA SER A 190 11.80 9.69 7.00
C SER A 190 12.11 11.03 6.34
N GLY A 191 12.52 11.02 5.08
CA GLY A 191 12.77 12.18 4.23
C GLY A 191 11.56 12.62 3.39
N VAL A 192 10.48 11.82 3.33
CA VAL A 192 9.27 12.19 2.60
C VAL A 192 8.48 13.21 3.42
N THR A 193 8.76 14.48 3.14
CA THR A 193 8.04 15.61 3.77
C THR A 193 6.81 16.00 2.96
N THR A 194 5.95 16.85 3.54
CA THR A 194 4.89 17.54 2.79
C THR A 194 5.43 18.27 1.56
N GLY A 195 6.66 18.79 1.61
CA GLY A 195 7.29 19.44 0.46
C GLY A 195 7.59 18.46 -0.68
N GLY A 196 8.14 17.28 -0.36
CA GLY A 196 8.53 16.29 -1.36
C GLY A 196 7.32 15.68 -2.07
N SER A 197 6.27 15.32 -1.31
CA SER A 197 5.01 14.79 -1.89
C SER A 197 4.27 15.79 -2.79
N GLN A 198 4.47 17.09 -2.58
CA GLN A 198 3.84 18.14 -3.39
C GLN A 198 4.50 18.35 -4.76
N ILE A 199 5.76 17.91 -4.96
CA ILE A 199 6.44 17.99 -6.26
C ILE A 199 5.61 17.26 -7.32
N PHE A 200 5.18 16.03 -7.01
CA PHE A 200 4.29 15.26 -7.88
C PHE A 200 2.94 15.95 -8.09
N THR A 201 2.31 16.45 -7.02
CA THR A 201 1.00 17.12 -7.13
C THR A 201 1.03 18.31 -8.10
N ARG A 202 2.14 19.06 -8.16
CA ARG A 202 2.32 20.18 -9.10
C ARG A 202 2.33 19.75 -10.56
N THR A 203 2.78 18.52 -10.85
CA THR A 203 2.81 17.95 -12.21
C THR A 203 1.42 17.55 -12.72
N ILE A 204 0.41 17.52 -11.84
CA ILE A 204 -0.96 17.19 -12.21
C ILE A 204 -1.65 18.39 -12.87
N ASN A 205 -1.29 18.64 -14.12
CA ASN A 205 -1.81 19.72 -14.94
C ASN A 205 -1.88 19.29 -16.43
N GLY A 206 -2.54 20.11 -17.24
CA GLY A 206 -2.62 19.93 -18.69
C GLY A 206 -3.00 18.51 -19.11
N HIS A 207 -2.23 17.96 -20.04
CA HIS A 207 -2.48 16.63 -20.61
C HIS A 207 -2.42 15.50 -19.58
N PHE A 208 -1.57 15.59 -18.55
CA PHE A 208 -1.50 14.55 -17.52
C PHE A 208 -2.77 14.53 -16.66
N GLU A 209 -3.31 15.70 -16.32
CA GLU A 209 -4.60 15.78 -15.62
C GLU A 209 -5.74 15.20 -16.47
N ASP A 210 -5.74 15.46 -17.78
CA ASP A 210 -6.74 14.90 -18.69
C ASP A 210 -6.69 13.37 -18.73
N LEU A 211 -5.48 12.79 -18.71
CA LEU A 211 -5.27 11.34 -18.64
C LEU A 211 -5.79 10.76 -17.32
N LEU A 212 -5.53 11.43 -16.19
CA LEU A 212 -6.12 11.04 -14.91
C LEU A 212 -7.65 11.07 -14.95
N ARG A 213 -8.25 12.14 -15.46
CA ARG A 213 -9.71 12.25 -15.60
C ARG A 213 -10.30 11.13 -16.46
N LYS A 214 -9.55 10.68 -17.47
CA LYS A 214 -9.89 9.53 -18.33
C LYS A 214 -9.53 8.16 -17.72
N ARG A 215 -8.93 8.13 -16.53
CA ARG A 215 -8.48 6.91 -15.84
C ARG A 215 -7.47 6.12 -16.66
N ASP A 216 -6.60 6.84 -17.34
CA ASP A 216 -5.49 6.23 -18.06
C ASP A 216 -4.67 5.34 -17.11
N PRO A 217 -4.40 4.07 -17.47
CA PRO A 217 -3.72 3.12 -16.58
C PRO A 217 -2.33 3.58 -16.12
N VAL A 218 -1.57 4.25 -17.00
CA VAL A 218 -0.21 4.73 -16.68
C VAL A 218 -0.29 5.92 -15.73
N ALA A 219 -1.23 6.84 -15.98
CA ALA A 219 -1.46 7.98 -15.10
C ALA A 219 -1.93 7.54 -13.70
N LEU A 220 -2.79 6.51 -13.61
CA LEU A 220 -3.21 5.92 -12.34
C LEU A 220 -2.07 5.19 -11.63
N LEU A 221 -1.18 4.52 -12.35
CA LEU A 221 -0.01 3.86 -11.78
C LEU A 221 0.94 4.87 -11.13
N LEU A 222 1.14 6.04 -11.76
CA LEU A 222 1.94 7.13 -11.21
C LEU A 222 1.37 7.72 -9.90
N LEU A 223 0.11 7.43 -9.56
CA LEU A 223 -0.55 7.76 -8.29
C LEU A 223 -0.52 6.62 -7.24
N HIS A 224 -0.11 5.41 -7.62
CA HIS A 224 -0.25 4.20 -6.79
C HIS A 224 0.97 3.99 -5.86
N PRO A 225 0.81 3.40 -4.64
CA PRO A 225 1.94 2.98 -3.79
C PRO A 225 2.99 2.18 -4.55
N ASN A 226 4.26 2.49 -4.28
CA ASN A 226 5.41 1.91 -4.97
C ASN A 226 5.80 0.56 -4.37
N VAL A 227 5.12 -0.48 -4.87
CA VAL A 227 5.35 -1.88 -4.53
C VAL A 227 6.81 -2.32 -4.73
N LYS A 228 7.51 -1.80 -5.75
CA LYS A 228 8.91 -2.18 -6.02
C LYS A 228 9.88 -1.61 -4.98
N SER A 229 9.64 -0.38 -4.52
CA SER A 229 10.43 0.21 -3.44
C SER A 229 10.21 -0.55 -2.13
N ASP A 230 8.95 -0.82 -1.79
CA ASP A 230 8.61 -1.62 -0.59
C ASP A 230 9.22 -3.02 -0.65
N ALA A 231 9.13 -3.70 -1.79
CA ALA A 231 9.76 -5.01 -2.00
C ALA A 231 11.27 -4.93 -1.80
N ARG A 232 11.95 -3.92 -2.35
CA ARG A 232 13.39 -3.74 -2.18
C ARG A 232 13.77 -3.48 -0.71
N ARG A 233 13.04 -2.61 0.00
CA ARG A 233 13.25 -2.36 1.43
C ARG A 233 13.09 -3.63 2.27
N VAL A 234 12.01 -4.38 2.04
CA VAL A 234 11.78 -5.67 2.72
C VAL A 234 12.88 -6.66 2.40
N PHE A 235 13.28 -6.77 1.13
CA PHE A 235 14.37 -7.65 0.70
C PHE A 235 15.68 -7.34 1.44
N GLU A 236 16.08 -6.07 1.53
CA GLU A 236 17.31 -5.67 2.24
C GLU A 236 17.23 -5.95 3.75
N VAL A 237 16.06 -5.77 4.37
CA VAL A 237 15.86 -6.14 5.79
C VAL A 237 16.03 -7.64 5.99
N LEU A 238 15.41 -8.46 5.15
CA LEU A 238 15.55 -9.92 5.21
C LEU A 238 17.00 -10.36 4.95
N ARG A 239 17.67 -9.74 3.97
CA ARG A 239 19.08 -10.00 3.64
C ARG A 239 20.02 -9.68 4.79
N SER A 240 19.69 -8.63 5.56
CA SER A 240 20.43 -8.20 6.74
C SER A 240 20.09 -9.01 8.00
N GLY A 241 19.28 -10.06 7.89
CA GLY A 241 18.89 -10.91 9.01
C GLY A 241 17.79 -10.31 9.91
N GLY A 242 17.00 -9.38 9.39
CA GLY A 242 15.81 -8.83 10.05
C GLY A 242 14.53 -9.61 9.74
N ILE A 243 13.44 -9.15 10.35
CA ILE A 243 12.08 -9.70 10.23
C ILE A 243 11.18 -8.68 9.54
N ALA A 244 10.39 -9.14 8.57
CA ALA A 244 9.42 -8.29 7.88
C ALA A 244 7.99 -8.75 8.16
N LEU A 245 7.12 -7.80 8.53
CA LEU A 245 5.67 -7.99 8.55
C LEU A 245 5.09 -7.42 7.24
N VAL A 246 4.59 -8.29 6.38
CA VAL A 246 4.17 -7.91 5.02
C VAL A 246 2.76 -8.41 4.68
N PRO A 247 2.02 -7.69 3.83
CA PRO A 247 0.71 -8.11 3.37
C PRO A 247 0.83 -9.28 2.38
N THR A 248 -0.12 -10.20 2.45
CA THR A 248 -0.36 -11.24 1.43
C THR A 248 -1.86 -11.32 1.17
N GLU A 249 -2.28 -11.94 0.06
CA GLU A 249 -3.72 -12.12 -0.24
C GLU A 249 -4.48 -12.88 0.84
N VAL A 250 -3.79 -13.80 1.53
CA VAL A 250 -4.30 -14.64 2.62
C VAL A 250 -4.04 -14.03 4.00
N GLY A 251 -3.81 -12.72 4.10
CA GLY A 251 -3.55 -11.99 5.36
C GLY A 251 -2.08 -11.65 5.58
N TYR A 252 -1.75 -11.01 6.69
CA TYR A 252 -0.38 -10.59 6.97
C TYR A 252 0.52 -11.78 7.34
N GLY A 253 1.76 -11.74 6.86
CA GLY A 253 2.78 -12.75 7.13
C GLY A 253 4.00 -12.14 7.80
N LEU A 254 4.56 -12.88 8.75
CA LEU A 254 5.85 -12.58 9.36
C LEU A 254 6.92 -13.40 8.66
N MET A 255 7.85 -12.71 7.98
CA MET A 255 8.86 -13.28 7.09
C MET A 255 10.27 -13.13 7.67
N ALA A 256 11.11 -14.13 7.46
CA ALA A 256 12.50 -14.15 7.88
C ALA A 256 13.35 -15.04 6.94
N SER A 257 14.64 -14.73 6.84
CA SER A 257 15.59 -15.49 5.99
C SER A 257 16.81 -16.02 6.77
N SER A 258 17.15 -15.45 7.93
CA SER A 258 18.23 -15.94 8.80
C SER A 258 17.70 -16.82 9.94
N THR A 259 18.56 -17.70 10.47
CA THR A 259 18.20 -18.59 11.58
C THR A 259 17.77 -17.79 12.82
N GLU A 260 18.48 -16.71 13.12
CA GLU A 260 18.21 -15.83 14.26
C GLU A 260 16.86 -15.12 14.10
N ALA A 261 16.59 -14.58 12.91
CA ALA A 261 15.31 -13.94 12.60
C ALA A 261 14.14 -14.94 12.68
N ILE A 262 14.34 -16.17 12.18
CA ILE A 262 13.34 -17.24 12.26
C ILE A 262 13.05 -17.58 13.73
N GLN A 263 14.07 -17.73 14.57
CA GLN A 263 13.89 -18.01 16.00
C GLN A 263 13.18 -16.85 16.73
N LYS A 264 13.56 -15.60 16.46
CA LYS A 264 12.90 -14.40 17.01
C LYS A 264 11.45 -14.31 16.56
N ALA A 265 11.15 -14.60 15.29
CA ALA A 265 9.79 -14.69 14.76
C ALA A 265 8.96 -15.80 15.44
N PHE A 266 9.56 -16.96 15.71
CA PHE A 266 8.90 -18.05 16.45
C PHE A 266 8.57 -17.68 17.88
N ALA A 267 9.53 -17.04 18.57
CA ALA A 267 9.37 -16.58 19.95
C ALA A 267 8.24 -15.53 20.06
N ALA A 268 8.25 -14.52 19.18
CA ALA A 268 7.24 -13.46 19.14
C ALA A 268 5.81 -13.98 18.92
N LYS A 269 5.66 -15.18 18.34
CA LYS A 269 4.35 -15.79 18.04
C LYS A 269 3.92 -16.84 19.05
N ARG A 270 4.76 -17.08 20.06
CA ARG A 270 4.60 -18.12 21.09
C ARG A 270 4.33 -19.49 20.44
N ARG A 271 5.08 -19.80 19.38
CA ARG A 271 4.93 -21.05 18.61
C ARG A 271 5.26 -22.26 19.50
N ARG A 272 4.43 -23.30 19.41
CA ARG A 272 4.74 -24.59 20.06
C ARG A 272 5.81 -25.33 19.26
N PRO A 273 6.67 -26.13 19.91
CA PRO A 273 7.62 -27.01 19.22
C PRO A 273 6.92 -27.92 18.20
N GLY A 274 7.53 -28.12 17.02
CA GLY A 274 6.99 -28.98 15.96
C GLY A 274 5.96 -28.33 15.03
N HIS A 275 5.68 -27.03 15.17
CA HIS A 275 4.88 -26.31 14.16
C HIS A 275 5.68 -26.08 12.89
N ALA A 276 5.21 -26.68 11.79
CA ALA A 276 5.81 -26.48 10.48
C ALA A 276 5.81 -25.00 10.04
N GLN A 277 6.84 -24.61 9.31
CA GLN A 277 6.99 -23.33 8.65
C GLN A 277 6.98 -23.53 7.14
N GLY A 278 6.22 -22.71 6.44
CA GLY A 278 6.21 -22.74 4.97
C GLY A 278 7.29 -21.82 4.41
N ILE A 279 7.70 -22.12 3.19
CA ILE A 279 8.44 -21.19 2.36
C ILE A 279 7.42 -20.29 1.65
N ILE A 280 7.71 -18.99 1.57
CA ILE A 280 7.01 -18.08 0.69
C ILE A 280 7.91 -17.90 -0.53
N GLY A 281 7.45 -18.38 -1.68
CA GLY A 281 8.28 -18.49 -2.87
C GLY A 281 7.59 -17.94 -4.12
N SER A 282 8.38 -17.81 -5.18
CA SER A 282 7.86 -17.57 -6.51
C SER A 282 7.42 -18.89 -7.17
N TYR A 283 6.66 -18.77 -8.25
CA TYR A 283 6.37 -19.91 -9.11
C TYR A 283 7.65 -20.53 -9.71
N LYS A 284 8.67 -19.70 -10.01
CA LYS A 284 9.98 -20.16 -10.49
C LYS A 284 10.67 -21.04 -9.44
N LEU A 285 10.70 -20.61 -8.17
CA LEU A 285 11.29 -21.38 -7.08
C LEU A 285 10.59 -22.72 -6.91
N HIS A 286 9.26 -22.75 -7.02
CA HIS A 286 8.50 -24.00 -7.02
C HIS A 286 8.98 -24.95 -8.12
N GLN A 287 9.11 -24.49 -9.37
CA GLN A 287 9.59 -25.33 -10.48
C GLN A 287 11.04 -25.81 -10.27
N GLU A 288 11.89 -24.96 -9.70
CA GLU A 288 13.30 -25.24 -9.44
C GLU A 288 13.51 -26.24 -8.29
N LEU A 289 12.61 -26.28 -7.31
CA LEU A 289 12.75 -27.17 -6.15
C LEU A 289 11.86 -28.42 -6.20
N HIS A 290 10.60 -28.31 -6.59
CA HIS A 290 9.67 -29.44 -6.55
C HIS A 290 9.91 -30.43 -7.68
N VAL A 291 9.71 -31.71 -7.37
CA VAL A 291 9.79 -32.84 -8.27
C VAL A 291 8.38 -33.38 -8.46
N LEU A 292 7.75 -32.98 -9.57
CA LEU A 292 6.40 -33.41 -9.95
C LEU A 292 6.39 -33.75 -11.45
N PRO A 293 5.52 -34.67 -11.90
CA PRO A 293 5.24 -34.89 -13.32
C PRO A 293 4.77 -33.61 -14.03
N ASN A 294 5.09 -33.48 -15.33
CA ASN A 294 4.74 -32.30 -16.14
C ASN A 294 3.25 -31.95 -16.10
N GLU A 295 2.36 -32.95 -16.07
CA GLU A 295 0.91 -32.74 -15.97
C GLU A 295 0.53 -31.95 -14.71
N LYS A 296 1.18 -32.23 -13.58
CA LYS A 296 0.90 -31.55 -12.32
C LYS A 296 1.51 -30.16 -12.29
N LEU A 297 2.69 -29.99 -12.87
CA LEU A 297 3.29 -28.66 -13.05
C LEU A 297 2.39 -27.77 -13.90
N GLU A 298 1.84 -28.30 -14.99
CA GLU A 298 0.88 -27.60 -15.85
C GLU A 298 -0.41 -27.25 -15.08
N MET A 299 -0.93 -28.18 -14.28
CA MET A 299 -2.09 -27.92 -13.42
C MET A 299 -1.85 -26.76 -12.45
N ILE A 300 -0.68 -26.74 -11.79
CA ILE A 300 -0.30 -25.65 -10.88
C ILE A 300 -0.14 -24.35 -11.66
N CYS A 301 0.46 -24.39 -12.86
CA CYS A 301 0.59 -23.25 -13.77
C CYS A 301 -0.78 -22.61 -14.04
N VAL A 302 -1.74 -23.40 -14.51
CA VAL A 302 -3.08 -22.93 -14.86
C VAL A 302 -3.79 -22.38 -13.63
N LEU A 303 -3.75 -23.09 -12.50
CA LEU A 303 -4.40 -22.61 -11.27
C LEU A 303 -3.81 -21.27 -10.80
N HIS A 304 -2.48 -21.13 -10.81
CA HIS A 304 -1.81 -19.97 -10.24
C HIS A 304 -1.72 -18.79 -11.23
N GLN A 305 -1.20 -19.02 -12.42
CA GLN A 305 -0.89 -17.98 -13.41
C GLN A 305 -2.08 -17.61 -14.29
N ASP A 306 -2.92 -18.57 -14.67
CA ASP A 306 -4.06 -18.30 -15.57
C ASP A 306 -5.37 -18.02 -14.81
N LEU A 307 -5.52 -18.58 -13.60
CA LEU A 307 -6.74 -18.48 -12.80
C LEU A 307 -6.57 -17.68 -11.49
N ASP A 308 -5.45 -16.98 -11.33
CA ASP A 308 -5.16 -16.05 -10.23
C ASP A 308 -5.36 -16.65 -8.82
N MET A 309 -4.96 -17.91 -8.62
CA MET A 309 -5.06 -18.57 -7.32
C MET A 309 -3.77 -18.52 -6.52
N SER A 310 -3.91 -18.36 -5.21
CA SER A 310 -2.80 -18.35 -4.26
C SER A 310 -2.96 -19.52 -3.30
N PHE A 311 -2.00 -20.44 -3.28
CA PHE A 311 -2.07 -21.65 -2.48
C PHE A 311 -0.67 -22.18 -2.15
N GLY A 312 -0.62 -23.02 -1.12
CA GLY A 312 0.54 -23.81 -0.77
C GLY A 312 0.59 -25.07 -1.63
N ILE A 313 1.75 -25.28 -2.24
CA ILE A 313 2.10 -26.48 -2.97
C ILE A 313 2.97 -27.31 -2.03
N ASP A 314 2.54 -28.51 -1.68
CA ASP A 314 3.35 -29.51 -0.99
C ASP A 314 3.72 -30.61 -1.99
N ALA A 315 5.02 -30.92 -2.08
CA ALA A 315 5.52 -31.93 -3.01
C ALA A 315 6.91 -32.44 -2.60
N PRO A 316 7.34 -33.61 -3.10
CA PRO A 316 8.75 -34.01 -3.08
C PRO A 316 9.63 -32.92 -3.69
N PHE A 317 10.84 -32.75 -3.15
CA PHE A 317 11.74 -31.68 -3.57
C PHE A 317 13.18 -32.19 -3.75
N ARG A 318 13.97 -31.40 -4.48
CA ARG A 318 15.41 -31.66 -4.71
C ARG A 318 16.18 -31.28 -3.45
N SER A 319 16.35 -32.21 -2.50
CA SER A 319 17.09 -31.98 -1.24
C SER A 319 18.51 -31.50 -1.46
N GLU A 320 19.18 -32.01 -2.51
CA GLU A 320 20.55 -31.66 -2.87
C GLU A 320 20.68 -30.30 -3.57
N HIS A 321 19.57 -29.59 -3.80
CA HIS A 321 19.62 -28.27 -4.42
C HIS A 321 20.31 -27.26 -3.47
N PRO A 322 21.17 -26.35 -3.97
CA PRO A 322 21.90 -25.42 -3.11
C PRO A 322 21.02 -24.52 -2.23
N ILE A 323 19.80 -24.20 -2.68
CA ILE A 323 18.88 -23.30 -1.94
C ILE A 323 18.44 -23.92 -0.59
N PRO A 324 17.79 -25.10 -0.54
CA PRO A 324 17.47 -25.77 0.73
C PRO A 324 18.68 -26.02 1.64
N GLN A 325 19.86 -26.30 1.06
CA GLN A 325 21.09 -26.57 1.81
C GLN A 325 21.63 -25.35 2.60
N GLN A 326 21.10 -24.15 2.35
CA GLN A 326 21.41 -22.96 3.16
C GLN A 326 20.73 -22.99 4.54
N LEU A 327 19.69 -23.81 4.72
CA LEU A 327 18.97 -23.92 5.99
C LEU A 327 19.77 -24.71 7.02
N THR A 328 19.72 -24.27 8.28
CA THR A 328 20.25 -25.08 9.37
C THR A 328 19.44 -26.37 9.53
N PRO A 329 20.02 -27.45 10.10
CA PRO A 329 19.27 -28.69 10.34
C PRO A 329 17.99 -28.51 11.16
N ALA A 330 18.00 -27.56 12.10
CA ALA A 330 16.84 -27.22 12.92
C ALA A 330 15.75 -26.48 12.14
N THR A 331 16.13 -25.59 11.21
CA THR A 331 15.16 -24.91 10.34
C THR A 331 14.60 -25.89 9.31
N MET A 332 15.46 -26.75 8.73
CA MET A 332 15.06 -27.77 7.76
C MET A 332 14.00 -28.70 8.34
N SER A 333 14.22 -29.24 9.55
CA SER A 333 13.26 -30.16 10.20
C SER A 333 11.91 -29.51 10.54
N ASN A 334 11.85 -28.18 10.64
CA ASN A 334 10.60 -27.44 10.81
C ASN A 334 9.98 -27.02 9.46
N THR A 335 10.69 -27.15 8.34
CA THR A 335 10.22 -26.73 7.01
C THR A 335 9.79 -27.93 6.15
N THR A 336 10.31 -29.12 6.44
CA THR A 336 10.00 -30.36 5.70
C THR A 336 9.20 -31.35 6.55
N LYS A 337 8.43 -32.21 5.88
CA LYS A 337 7.74 -33.34 6.52
C LYS A 337 7.63 -34.48 5.52
N ASN A 338 7.98 -35.71 5.90
CA ASN A 338 7.90 -36.89 5.02
C ASN A 338 8.58 -36.68 3.65
N ASP A 339 9.77 -36.05 3.65
CA ASP A 339 10.54 -35.71 2.44
C ASP A 339 9.83 -34.77 1.44
N THR A 340 8.75 -34.10 1.87
CA THR A 340 8.10 -33.02 1.12
C THR A 340 8.41 -31.65 1.69
N LEU A 341 8.25 -30.65 0.82
CA LEU A 341 8.45 -29.23 1.12
C LEU A 341 7.21 -28.45 0.70
N ALA A 342 6.75 -27.55 1.57
CA ALA A 342 5.62 -26.68 1.29
C ALA A 342 6.08 -25.28 0.85
N ILE A 343 5.72 -24.88 -0.37
CA ILE A 343 5.95 -23.54 -0.93
C ILE A 343 4.60 -22.87 -1.17
N TYR A 344 4.35 -21.76 -0.49
CA TYR A 344 3.23 -20.87 -0.81
C TYR A 344 3.62 -19.94 -1.95
N VAL A 345 2.82 -19.97 -3.02
CA VAL A 345 2.93 -19.05 -4.15
C VAL A 345 1.78 -18.03 -4.09
N GLY A 346 2.15 -16.76 -3.99
CA GLY A 346 1.21 -15.63 -3.93
C GLY A 346 1.14 -14.87 -5.25
N GLY A 347 -0.03 -14.30 -5.57
CA GLY A 347 -0.29 -13.50 -6.77
C GLY A 347 -0.25 -11.99 -6.53
N SER A 348 -0.10 -11.53 -5.28
CA SER A 348 0.02 -10.10 -5.01
C SER A 348 1.30 -9.52 -5.61
N SER A 349 1.23 -8.29 -6.15
CA SER A 349 2.35 -7.59 -6.76
C SER A 349 3.58 -7.48 -5.84
N LEU A 350 3.39 -7.29 -4.52
CA LEU A 350 4.49 -7.25 -3.54
C LEU A 350 5.20 -8.59 -3.43
N LEU A 351 4.44 -9.70 -3.30
CA LEU A 351 5.03 -11.03 -3.20
C LEU A 351 5.70 -11.47 -4.50
N MET A 352 5.15 -11.10 -5.67
CA MET A 352 5.79 -11.40 -6.95
C MET A 352 7.15 -10.71 -7.08
N GLU A 353 7.24 -9.42 -6.74
CA GLU A 353 8.50 -8.67 -6.79
C GLU A 353 9.50 -9.14 -5.72
N LEU A 354 9.03 -9.43 -4.50
CA LEU A 354 9.86 -10.06 -3.47
C LEU A 354 10.38 -11.42 -3.92
N GLY A 355 9.54 -12.26 -4.53
CA GLY A 355 9.94 -13.54 -5.10
C GLY A 355 11.05 -13.36 -6.13
N ARG A 356 10.89 -12.43 -7.08
CA ARG A 356 11.91 -12.12 -8.09
C ARG A 356 13.26 -11.71 -7.46
N LEU A 357 13.24 -10.79 -6.49
CA LEU A 357 14.45 -10.34 -5.79
C LEU A 357 15.14 -11.48 -5.03
N ASN A 358 14.37 -12.34 -4.35
CA ASN A 358 14.90 -13.50 -3.64
C ASN A 358 15.48 -14.55 -4.61
N ASP A 359 14.80 -14.82 -5.72
CA ASP A 359 15.28 -15.75 -6.76
C ASP A 359 16.60 -15.28 -7.38
N GLU A 360 16.73 -13.98 -7.67
CA GLU A 360 17.96 -13.39 -8.20
C GLU A 360 19.13 -13.45 -7.22
N ALA A 361 18.83 -13.39 -5.91
CA ALA A 361 19.82 -13.44 -4.85
C ALA A 361 20.05 -14.86 -4.29
N SER A 362 19.38 -15.87 -4.86
CA SER A 362 19.30 -17.25 -4.35
C SER A 362 18.98 -17.30 -2.84
N GLN A 363 18.16 -16.36 -2.36
CA GLN A 363 17.75 -16.23 -0.95
C GLN A 363 16.43 -16.96 -0.73
N LEU A 364 16.33 -17.69 0.39
CA LEU A 364 15.07 -18.31 0.79
C LEU A 364 14.32 -17.42 1.78
N MET A 365 13.02 -17.25 1.56
CA MET A 365 12.13 -16.51 2.46
C MET A 365 11.18 -17.48 3.16
N LEU A 366 11.35 -17.65 4.48
CA LEU A 366 10.41 -18.43 5.28
C LEU A 366 9.37 -17.51 5.88
N GLY A 367 8.12 -17.96 5.86
CA GLY A 367 7.01 -17.12 6.28
C GLY A 367 5.93 -17.88 7.00
N SER A 368 5.25 -17.17 7.90
CA SER A 368 4.03 -17.71 8.51
C SER A 368 3.08 -16.60 8.94
N SER A 369 1.79 -16.94 9.00
CA SER A 369 0.66 -16.09 9.43
C SER A 369 0.98 -15.20 10.64
N ALA A 370 0.83 -13.89 10.54
CA ALA A 370 1.24 -12.92 11.57
C ALA A 370 0.25 -12.84 12.75
N ASN A 371 0.14 -13.93 13.50
CA ASN A 371 -0.78 -14.07 14.61
C ASN A 371 -0.17 -14.92 15.74
N LEU A 372 -0.65 -14.68 16.96
CA LEU A 372 -0.46 -15.60 18.07
C LEU A 372 -0.97 -17.00 17.74
N THR A 373 -0.26 -18.03 18.19
CA THR A 373 -0.61 -19.42 17.89
C THR A 373 -2.05 -19.73 18.32
N GLY A 374 -2.90 -20.08 17.34
CA GLY A 374 -4.31 -20.44 17.55
C GLY A 374 -5.34 -19.31 17.45
N THR A 375 -4.93 -18.06 17.21
CA THR A 375 -5.86 -16.89 17.21
C THR A 375 -6.40 -16.50 15.83
N GLY A 376 -6.17 -17.34 14.82
CA GLY A 376 -6.57 -17.08 13.43
C GLY A 376 -5.69 -16.05 12.73
N GLN A 377 -5.70 -16.09 11.41
CA GLN A 377 -4.93 -15.20 10.53
C GLN A 377 -5.45 -13.76 10.60
N LYS A 378 -4.54 -12.78 10.59
CA LYS A 378 -4.88 -11.35 10.64
C LYS A 378 -4.82 -10.73 9.25
N PHE A 379 -5.79 -9.88 8.91
CA PHE A 379 -5.94 -9.33 7.55
C PHE A 379 -5.69 -7.82 7.47
N ARG A 380 -5.32 -7.18 8.58
CA ARG A 380 -4.88 -5.79 8.68
C ARG A 380 -3.80 -5.68 9.77
N VAL A 381 -2.94 -4.67 9.70
CA VAL A 381 -1.86 -4.47 10.70
C VAL A 381 -2.42 -4.15 12.08
N GLU A 382 -3.55 -3.44 12.14
CA GLU A 382 -4.21 -3.07 13.39
C GLU A 382 -4.62 -4.30 14.20
N ASP A 383 -4.97 -5.39 13.52
CA ASP A 383 -5.40 -6.66 14.12
C ASP A 383 -4.21 -7.55 14.55
N VAL A 384 -2.98 -7.19 14.18
CA VAL A 384 -1.76 -7.93 14.55
C VAL A 384 -1.37 -7.59 15.99
N ASP A 385 -1.05 -8.63 16.76
CA ASP A 385 -0.65 -8.53 18.16
C ASP A 385 0.59 -7.61 18.33
N PRO A 386 0.63 -6.73 19.36
CA PRO A 386 1.75 -5.80 19.57
C PRO A 386 3.13 -6.47 19.60
N GLU A 387 3.26 -7.63 20.25
CA GLU A 387 4.54 -8.35 20.32
C GLU A 387 5.06 -8.83 18.96
N ILE A 388 4.16 -9.10 18.00
CA ILE A 388 4.53 -9.45 16.63
C ILE A 388 4.96 -8.21 15.85
N LYS A 389 4.28 -7.07 16.06
CA LYS A 389 4.65 -5.79 15.44
C LYS A 389 6.00 -5.29 15.95
N GLU A 390 6.26 -5.41 17.24
CA GLU A 390 7.53 -5.04 17.88
C GLU A 390 8.69 -5.93 17.44
N ALA A 391 8.43 -7.19 17.10
CA ALA A 391 9.45 -8.10 16.59
C ALA A 391 9.87 -7.79 15.14
N ALA A 392 9.00 -7.14 14.36
CA ALA A 392 9.26 -6.81 12.97
C ALA A 392 10.15 -5.57 12.84
N ASP A 393 11.22 -5.69 12.06
CA ASP A 393 12.15 -4.60 11.77
C ASP A 393 11.62 -3.71 10.63
N ILE A 394 10.66 -4.21 9.85
CA ILE A 394 9.87 -3.44 8.88
C ILE A 394 8.42 -3.93 8.86
N ILE A 395 7.48 -3.00 8.77
CA ILE A 395 6.06 -3.26 8.56
C ILE A 395 5.64 -2.57 7.26
N VAL A 396 5.18 -3.35 6.28
CA VAL A 396 4.52 -2.82 5.08
C VAL A 396 3.03 -2.92 5.32
N ASP A 397 2.31 -1.79 5.27
CA ASP A 397 0.88 -1.78 5.54
C ASP A 397 0.07 -1.39 4.30
N TYR A 398 -0.58 -2.37 3.68
CA TYR A 398 -1.48 -2.17 2.54
C TYR A 398 -2.96 -2.32 2.93
N GLY A 399 -3.29 -2.25 4.23
CA GLY A 399 -4.65 -2.32 4.73
C GLY A 399 -5.29 -3.71 4.63
N LEU A 400 -6.59 -3.77 4.33
CA LEU A 400 -7.37 -5.03 4.35
C LEU A 400 -6.96 -5.99 3.23
N GLN A 401 -6.58 -7.20 3.60
CA GLN A 401 -6.18 -8.23 2.64
C GLN A 401 -7.38 -8.95 1.99
N ARG A 402 -7.18 -9.36 0.72
CA ARG A 402 -8.21 -9.86 -0.22
C ARG A 402 -9.12 -10.93 0.40
N TYR A 403 -8.54 -11.91 1.09
CA TYR A 403 -9.27 -13.08 1.59
C TYR A 403 -9.76 -12.95 3.04
N HIS A 404 -9.93 -11.73 3.55
CA HIS A 404 -10.49 -11.51 4.90
C HIS A 404 -11.87 -12.13 5.11
N ILE A 405 -12.67 -12.26 4.04
CA ILE A 405 -14.02 -12.85 4.09
C ILE A 405 -14.04 -14.29 4.59
N TYR A 406 -12.90 -15.00 4.52
CA TYR A 406 -12.80 -16.38 4.99
C TYR A 406 -12.58 -16.48 6.51
N GLY A 407 -12.78 -15.40 7.28
CA GLY A 407 -12.97 -15.47 8.73
C GLY A 407 -11.76 -15.98 9.52
N GLY A 408 -10.56 -15.47 9.25
CA GLY A 408 -9.35 -15.86 10.00
C GLY A 408 -8.63 -17.10 9.43
N ARG A 409 -9.03 -17.60 8.27
CA ARG A 409 -8.42 -18.78 7.66
C ARG A 409 -7.10 -18.45 6.94
N PRO A 410 -6.06 -19.29 7.07
CA PRO A 410 -4.80 -19.15 6.34
C PRO A 410 -4.93 -19.72 4.91
N SER A 411 -3.83 -19.73 4.14
CA SER A 411 -3.83 -20.31 2.78
C SER A 411 -4.23 -21.79 2.74
N THR A 412 -4.90 -22.18 1.66
CA THR A 412 -5.08 -23.58 1.28
C THR A 412 -3.73 -24.23 0.97
N ILE A 413 -3.52 -25.50 1.36
CA ILE A 413 -2.32 -26.29 1.02
C ILE A 413 -2.75 -27.61 0.40
N ILE A 414 -2.22 -27.92 -0.77
CA ILE A 414 -2.46 -29.16 -1.51
C ILE A 414 -1.14 -29.92 -1.66
N ASP A 415 -1.17 -31.20 -1.28
CA ASP A 415 -0.19 -32.20 -1.71
C ASP A 415 -0.53 -32.56 -3.15
N PHE A 416 0.23 -32.01 -4.09
CA PHE A 416 0.03 -32.29 -5.51
C PHE A 416 0.54 -33.68 -5.88
N GLU A 417 1.46 -34.28 -5.11
CA GLU A 417 1.93 -35.62 -5.42
C GLU A 417 0.80 -36.64 -5.25
N ASN A 418 0.03 -36.53 -4.17
CA ASN A 418 -1.06 -37.45 -3.86
C ASN A 418 -2.46 -36.85 -4.13
N MET A 419 -2.53 -35.65 -4.70
CA MET A 419 -3.77 -34.88 -4.92
C MET A 419 -4.65 -34.79 -3.67
N LYS A 420 -4.05 -34.38 -2.56
CA LYS A 420 -4.72 -34.33 -1.25
C LYS A 420 -4.71 -32.92 -0.66
N ALA A 421 -5.86 -32.50 -0.15
CA ALA A 421 -5.93 -31.29 0.66
C ALA A 421 -5.28 -31.52 2.03
N LEU A 422 -4.12 -30.90 2.26
CA LEU A 422 -3.44 -30.91 3.57
C LEU A 422 -4.01 -29.86 4.50
N ARG A 423 -4.46 -28.74 3.92
CA ARG A 423 -5.17 -27.68 4.65
C ARG A 423 -6.23 -27.06 3.77
N MET A 424 -7.49 -27.16 4.20
CA MET A 424 -8.60 -26.39 3.63
C MET A 424 -8.53 -24.98 4.22
N GLY A 425 -8.09 -24.01 3.42
CA GLY A 425 -7.89 -22.63 3.85
C GLY A 425 -8.79 -21.67 3.08
N SER A 426 -8.38 -20.41 2.98
CA SER A 426 -9.03 -19.41 2.13
C SER A 426 -9.09 -19.88 0.69
N SER A 427 -10.22 -19.61 0.01
CA SER A 427 -10.49 -19.96 -1.39
C SER A 427 -10.43 -21.45 -1.75
N TYR A 428 -10.52 -22.34 -0.76
CA TYR A 428 -10.47 -23.79 -0.99
C TYR A 428 -11.60 -24.30 -1.88
N GLU A 429 -12.81 -23.77 -1.70
CA GLU A 429 -13.99 -24.11 -2.49
C GLU A 429 -13.81 -23.77 -3.98
N LEU A 430 -13.20 -22.64 -4.29
CA LEU A 430 -12.84 -22.27 -5.66
C LEU A 430 -11.77 -23.22 -6.22
N LEU A 431 -10.76 -23.55 -5.42
CA LEU A 431 -9.70 -24.47 -5.84
C LEU A 431 -10.29 -25.85 -6.15
N ARG A 432 -11.10 -26.38 -5.25
CA ARG A 432 -11.79 -27.67 -5.41
C ARG A 432 -12.68 -27.70 -6.64
N GLU A 433 -13.48 -26.65 -6.87
CA GLU A 433 -14.35 -26.57 -8.05
C GLU A 433 -13.52 -26.65 -9.34
N ARG A 434 -12.46 -25.85 -9.43
CA ARG A 434 -11.57 -25.81 -10.60
C ARG A 434 -10.84 -27.13 -10.82
N MET A 435 -10.31 -27.73 -9.74
CA MET A 435 -9.67 -29.05 -9.77
C MET A 435 -10.60 -30.12 -10.37
N LYS A 436 -11.85 -30.14 -9.92
CA LYS A 436 -12.87 -31.06 -10.45
C LYS A 436 -13.25 -30.73 -11.89
N LYS A 437 -13.44 -29.45 -12.22
CA LYS A 437 -13.92 -29.01 -13.53
C LYS A 437 -12.93 -29.27 -14.65
N TYR A 438 -11.65 -28.95 -14.44
CA TYR A 438 -10.64 -28.99 -15.49
C TYR A 438 -9.87 -30.32 -15.55
N TRP A 439 -9.76 -31.04 -14.42
CA TRP A 439 -8.98 -32.28 -14.35
C TRP A 439 -9.72 -33.47 -13.73
N GLY A 440 -11.01 -33.32 -13.36
CA GLY A 440 -11.77 -34.41 -12.75
C GLY A 440 -11.29 -34.83 -11.35
N VAL A 441 -10.42 -34.03 -10.72
CA VAL A 441 -9.86 -34.35 -9.40
C VAL A 441 -10.90 -34.04 -8.31
N GLU A 442 -11.35 -35.07 -7.61
CA GLU A 442 -12.32 -34.93 -6.52
C GLU A 442 -11.62 -34.73 -5.17
N LEU A 443 -11.59 -33.47 -4.71
CA LEU A 443 -11.16 -33.13 -3.36
C LEU A 443 -12.35 -33.16 -2.38
N PRO A 444 -12.11 -33.47 -1.09
CA PRO A 444 -13.17 -33.51 -0.07
C PRO A 444 -13.88 -32.16 0.09
N GLU A 445 -15.13 -32.18 0.55
CA GLU A 445 -15.82 -30.94 0.94
C GLU A 445 -15.23 -30.37 2.22
N ASP A 446 -15.29 -29.05 2.33
CA ASP A 446 -14.83 -28.35 3.52
C ASP A 446 -15.97 -28.27 4.55
N PRO A 447 -15.87 -29.00 5.67
CA PRO A 447 -16.94 -29.05 6.65
C PRO A 447 -17.13 -27.72 7.38
N MET A 448 -16.16 -26.81 7.31
CA MET A 448 -16.17 -25.52 8.00
C MET A 448 -16.58 -24.37 7.08
N PHE A 449 -16.76 -24.62 5.78
CA PHE A 449 -17.18 -23.60 4.82
C PHE A 449 -18.70 -23.68 4.62
N ASP A 450 -19.42 -22.85 5.37
CA ASP A 450 -20.88 -22.80 5.28
C ASP A 450 -21.31 -22.01 4.03
N LYS A 451 -22.00 -22.69 3.09
CA LYS A 451 -22.51 -22.08 1.85
C LYS A 451 -23.61 -21.04 2.08
N HIS A 452 -24.14 -20.93 3.31
CA HIS A 452 -25.33 -20.14 3.63
C HIS A 452 -25.08 -18.70 4.10
N GLN A 453 -23.83 -18.21 4.14
CA GLN A 453 -23.57 -16.82 4.51
C GLN A 453 -23.71 -15.79 3.37
N SER A 454 -24.13 -16.18 2.17
CA SER A 454 -24.19 -15.27 1.00
C SER A 454 -25.56 -15.10 0.35
N THR A 455 -26.68 -15.37 1.05
CA THR A 455 -28.04 -15.18 0.46
C THR A 455 -28.86 -14.04 1.05
N ASP A 456 -28.33 -13.24 1.97
CA ASP A 456 -28.99 -12.00 2.42
C ASP A 456 -28.07 -10.80 2.24
N ALA A 457 -28.03 -10.25 1.02
CA ALA A 457 -27.62 -8.88 0.73
C ALA A 457 -28.28 -8.38 -0.56
#